data_AF-A0A7Y5NUL3-F1
#
_entry.id   AF-A0A7Y5NUL3-F1
#
_cell.length_a   1.000
_cell.length_b   1.000
_cell.length_c   1.000
_cell.angle_alpha   90.00
_cell.angle_beta   90.00
_cell.angle_gamma   90.00
#
_symmetry.space_group_name_H-M   'P 1'
#
loop_
_entity.id
_entity.type
_entity.pdbx_description
1 polymer ?
#
loop_
_entity_poly.entity_id
_entity_poly.type
_entity_poly.pdbx_seq_one_letter_code
_entity_poly.pdbx_strand_id
1 'polypeptide(L)'
;MSKRIQLCVAVLGISAAALSGCGVRGAVEIPNPLITGAVSPNEAKQHRFWYESMNGLPYRSASTEASLVSLDDTKACFDVKLRWLYEVGAEKEDETFVDVNKLIPKLEIMEPEETMTKSEVKSAKEIERSELVGKVTETITEQQQVCDGNGRNCYQVNIQRQIPKDKPFTVMDSGGVICFEHDGHIKKSTEAMILTLAVPEHQDKASHRFAWKFDNE
;
A
#
# COMPACT_ATOMS: atom_id res chain seq x y z
N MET A 1 -41.78 56.53 -17.11
CA MET A 1 -41.33 55.37 -17.94
C MET A 1 -40.35 54.57 -17.08
N SER A 2 -40.81 53.53 -16.37
CA SER A 2 -40.83 52.10 -16.78
C SER A 2 -39.40 51.56 -16.95
N LYS A 3 -38.88 50.53 -16.26
CA LYS A 3 -39.43 49.47 -15.39
C LYS A 3 -38.28 48.89 -14.55
N ARG A 4 -38.56 48.48 -13.31
CA ARG A 4 -37.74 47.55 -12.51
C ARG A 4 -37.73 46.17 -13.16
N ILE A 5 -36.58 45.50 -13.20
CA ILE A 5 -36.50 44.04 -13.31
C ILE A 5 -35.44 43.56 -12.31
N GLN A 6 -35.93 43.07 -11.16
CA GLN A 6 -35.19 42.16 -10.28
C GLN A 6 -34.98 40.85 -11.04
N LEU A 7 -33.74 40.40 -11.17
CA LEU A 7 -33.44 39.02 -11.50
C LEU A 7 -33.11 38.30 -10.18
N CYS A 8 -34.11 37.64 -9.61
CA CYS A 8 -33.88 36.48 -8.76
C CYS A 8 -33.53 35.33 -9.69
N VAL A 9 -32.30 34.82 -9.64
CA VAL A 9 -31.99 33.50 -10.17
C VAL A 9 -31.46 32.66 -9.02
N ALA A 10 -32.26 31.64 -8.75
CA ALA A 10 -32.12 30.65 -7.71
C ALA A 10 -30.74 30.00 -7.71
N VAL A 11 -30.12 30.00 -6.53
CA VAL A 11 -29.15 29.00 -6.11
C VAL A 11 -29.89 27.67 -6.06
N LEU A 12 -29.74 26.85 -7.10
CA LEU A 12 -30.14 25.45 -7.07
C LEU A 12 -28.87 24.62 -6.99
N GLY A 13 -28.69 24.04 -5.79
CA GLY A 13 -27.61 23.15 -5.44
C GLY A 13 -27.59 21.91 -6.32
N ILE A 14 -26.43 21.68 -6.93
CA ILE A 14 -25.97 20.43 -7.54
C ILE A 14 -24.46 20.51 -7.29
N SER A 15 -23.84 19.85 -6.31
CA SER A 15 -23.68 18.40 -6.24
C SER A 15 -23.09 18.05 -4.86
N ALA A 16 -23.90 17.51 -3.95
CA ALA A 16 -23.40 16.75 -2.81
C ALA A 16 -23.62 15.28 -3.13
N ALA A 17 -22.61 14.63 -3.73
CA ALA A 17 -22.42 13.17 -3.81
C ALA A 17 -21.30 12.86 -4.84
N ALA A 18 -20.04 13.12 -4.47
CA ALA A 18 -18.89 12.66 -5.25
C ALA A 18 -17.68 12.32 -4.37
N LEU A 19 -17.88 11.87 -3.13
CA LEU A 19 -16.78 11.43 -2.25
C LEU A 19 -16.85 9.94 -1.87
N SER A 20 -17.93 9.23 -2.19
CA SER A 20 -17.93 7.77 -2.08
C SER A 20 -17.18 7.14 -3.27
N GLY A 21 -15.94 6.69 -3.07
CA GLY A 21 -15.52 5.49 -3.82
C GLY A 21 -14.05 5.26 -4.19
N CYS A 22 -13.12 6.16 -3.88
CA CYS A 22 -11.68 5.87 -4.14
C CYS A 22 -10.82 5.65 -2.88
N GLY A 23 -11.29 6.05 -1.69
CA GLY A 23 -10.50 6.00 -0.47
C GLY A 23 -10.45 4.66 0.26
N VAL A 24 -11.50 3.84 0.18
CA VAL A 24 -11.76 2.71 1.11
C VAL A 24 -11.76 1.34 0.43
N ARG A 25 -11.40 1.26 -0.86
CA ARG A 25 -11.32 -0.04 -1.55
C ARG A 25 -10.24 -0.91 -0.90
N GLY A 26 -10.65 -2.05 -0.34
CA GLY A 26 -9.76 -2.97 0.37
C GLY A 26 -9.60 -2.69 1.87
N ALA A 27 -10.44 -1.82 2.45
CA ALA A 27 -10.49 -1.67 3.89
C ALA A 27 -10.99 -2.95 4.57
N VAL A 28 -10.46 -3.23 5.76
CA VAL A 28 -10.94 -4.34 6.59
C VAL A 28 -12.16 -3.86 7.37
N GLU A 29 -13.25 -4.63 7.27
CA GLU A 29 -14.48 -4.36 8.02
C GLU A 29 -14.39 -4.99 9.41
N ILE A 30 -14.59 -4.18 10.45
CA ILE A 30 -14.61 -4.63 11.84
C ILE A 30 -15.67 -3.91 12.66
N PRO A 31 -16.21 -4.54 13.73
CA PRO A 31 -17.04 -3.83 14.70
C PRO A 31 -16.26 -2.67 15.33
N ASN A 32 -16.93 -1.54 15.56
CA ASN A 32 -16.30 -0.38 16.20
C ASN A 32 -15.84 -0.72 17.63
N PRO A 33 -14.54 -0.63 17.94
CA PRO A 33 -14.03 -0.92 19.29
C PRO A 33 -14.60 0.00 20.38
N LEU A 34 -15.00 1.23 20.04
CA LEU A 34 -15.62 2.15 21.01
C LEU A 34 -17.06 1.76 21.36
N ILE A 35 -17.69 0.90 20.56
CA ILE A 35 -19.01 0.31 20.83
C ILE A 35 -18.85 -1.02 21.57
N THR A 36 -18.00 -1.89 21.04
CA THR A 36 -17.83 -3.26 21.54
C THR A 36 -16.90 -3.37 22.76
N GLY A 37 -16.08 -2.36 23.03
CA GLY A 37 -15.11 -2.32 24.12
C GLY A 37 -13.82 -3.11 23.84
N ALA A 38 -13.66 -3.68 22.65
CA ALA A 38 -12.47 -4.48 22.29
C ALA A 38 -12.18 -4.42 20.79
N VAL A 39 -10.91 -4.59 20.42
CA VAL A 39 -10.49 -4.64 19.02
C VAL A 39 -10.57 -6.07 18.50
N SER A 40 -11.38 -6.28 17.45
CA SER A 40 -11.46 -7.57 16.74
C SER A 40 -10.24 -7.78 15.83
N PRO A 41 -9.87 -9.02 15.46
CA PRO A 41 -8.81 -9.27 14.47
C PRO A 41 -9.08 -8.55 13.14
N ASN A 42 -8.12 -7.77 12.63
CA ASN A 42 -8.41 -6.77 11.59
C ASN A 42 -7.27 -6.49 10.58
N GLU A 43 -6.46 -7.50 10.28
CA GLU A 43 -5.23 -7.32 9.49
C GLU A 43 -5.49 -6.75 8.08
N ALA A 44 -5.16 -5.47 7.89
CA ALA A 44 -5.22 -4.78 6.62
C ALA A 44 -3.93 -5.03 5.84
N LYS A 45 -4.06 -5.48 4.59
CA LYS A 45 -2.90 -5.88 3.77
C LYS A 45 -2.81 -5.05 2.51
N GLN A 46 -1.60 -4.58 2.22
CA GLN A 46 -1.26 -4.01 0.93
C GLN A 46 -0.40 -5.01 0.17
N HIS A 47 -1.01 -5.67 -0.81
CA HIS A 47 -0.35 -6.70 -1.62
C HIS A 47 0.01 -6.17 -3.00
N ARG A 48 1.28 -6.36 -3.41
CA ARG A 48 1.78 -5.95 -4.72
C ARG A 48 1.78 -7.12 -5.72
N PHE A 49 0.60 -7.66 -6.02
CA PHE A 49 0.44 -8.83 -6.89
C PHE A 49 1.12 -8.68 -8.26
N TRP A 50 0.98 -7.51 -8.90
CA TRP A 50 1.61 -7.25 -10.21
C TRP A 50 3.15 -7.32 -10.13
N TYR A 51 3.71 -6.76 -9.06
CA TYR A 51 5.16 -6.80 -8.84
C TYR A 51 5.66 -8.23 -8.61
N GLU A 52 4.92 -9.04 -7.84
CA GLU A 52 5.25 -10.45 -7.64
C GLU A 52 5.20 -11.24 -8.95
N SER A 53 4.11 -11.10 -9.71
CA SER A 53 3.93 -11.80 -10.98
C SER A 53 5.00 -11.44 -12.00
N MET A 54 5.35 -10.15 -12.13
CA MET A 54 6.35 -9.68 -13.09
C MET A 54 7.76 -10.20 -12.77
N ASN A 55 8.05 -10.38 -11.48
CA ASN A 55 9.37 -10.82 -11.01
C ASN A 55 9.42 -12.31 -10.67
N GLY A 56 8.34 -13.08 -10.91
CA GLY A 56 8.28 -14.50 -10.61
C GLY A 56 8.44 -14.82 -9.11
N LEU A 57 8.02 -13.90 -8.25
CA LEU A 57 8.15 -14.03 -6.80
C LEU A 57 7.05 -14.92 -6.21
N PRO A 58 7.28 -15.58 -5.05
CA PRO A 58 6.25 -16.30 -4.33
C PRO A 58 5.06 -15.41 -3.96
N TYR A 59 3.86 -16.00 -3.92
CA TYR A 59 2.66 -15.29 -3.52
C TYR A 59 2.80 -14.68 -2.12
N ARG A 60 2.41 -13.41 -2.00
CA ARG A 60 2.48 -12.55 -0.80
C ARG A 60 3.89 -12.21 -0.33
N SER A 61 4.93 -12.53 -1.09
CA SER A 61 6.29 -12.15 -0.71
C SER A 61 6.52 -10.63 -0.68
N ALA A 62 5.69 -9.82 -1.34
CA ALA A 62 5.76 -8.37 -1.40
C ALA A 62 4.54 -7.69 -0.75
N SER A 63 4.09 -8.24 0.38
CA SER A 63 2.96 -7.70 1.15
C SER A 63 3.44 -6.94 2.37
N THR A 64 2.78 -5.82 2.66
CA THR A 64 2.87 -5.13 3.95
C THR A 64 1.52 -5.22 4.66
N GLU A 65 1.54 -5.15 5.99
CA GLU A 65 0.36 -5.40 6.81
C GLU A 65 0.29 -4.40 7.96
N ALA A 66 -0.93 -4.09 8.39
CA ALA A 66 -1.18 -3.33 9.60
C ALA A 66 -2.42 -3.87 10.32
N SER A 67 -2.45 -3.75 11.64
CA SER A 67 -3.63 -4.04 12.46
C SER A 67 -3.83 -2.92 13.47
N LEU A 68 -5.06 -2.47 13.62
CA LEU A 68 -5.49 -1.74 14.81
C LEU A 68 -5.34 -2.68 16.01
N VAL A 69 -4.60 -2.26 17.04
CA VAL A 69 -4.36 -3.07 18.25
C VAL A 69 -5.01 -2.49 19.49
N SER A 70 -5.23 -1.17 19.51
CA SER A 70 -6.03 -0.52 20.55
C SER A 70 -6.73 0.72 19.99
N LEU A 71 -7.95 0.94 20.45
CA LEU A 71 -8.70 2.18 20.22
C LEU A 71 -9.52 2.48 21.48
N ASP A 72 -9.26 3.62 22.09
CA ASP A 72 -10.01 4.17 23.22
C ASP A 72 -10.48 5.60 22.90
N ASP A 73 -11.04 6.32 23.87
CA ASP A 73 -11.59 7.66 23.65
C ASP A 73 -10.52 8.73 23.33
N THR A 74 -9.24 8.43 23.52
CA THR A 74 -8.14 9.39 23.39
C THR A 74 -7.02 8.93 22.45
N LYS A 75 -6.83 7.61 22.27
CA LYS A 75 -5.70 7.06 21.54
C LYS A 75 -6.09 5.88 20.66
N ALA A 76 -5.52 5.87 19.45
CA ALA A 76 -5.56 4.76 18.50
C ALA A 76 -4.13 4.26 18.25
N CYS A 77 -3.89 2.95 18.33
CA CYS A 77 -2.59 2.35 18.06
C CYS A 77 -2.68 1.25 17.02
N PHE A 78 -1.66 1.18 16.17
CA PHE A 78 -1.55 0.25 15.05
C PHE A 78 -0.23 -0.52 15.14
N ASP A 79 -0.28 -1.85 15.07
CA ASP A 79 0.90 -2.67 14.80
C ASP A 79 1.07 -2.79 13.29
N VAL A 80 2.24 -2.41 12.79
CA VAL A 80 2.58 -2.41 11.37
C VAL A 80 3.71 -3.39 11.12
N LYS A 81 3.61 -4.14 10.01
CA LYS A 81 4.62 -5.06 9.50
C LYS A 81 4.94 -4.61 8.08
N LEU A 82 6.12 -4.06 7.91
CA LEU A 82 6.55 -3.46 6.66
C LEU A 82 7.58 -4.35 6.00
N ARG A 83 7.38 -4.58 4.70
CA ARG A 83 8.27 -5.34 3.86
C ARG A 83 8.60 -4.54 2.61
N TRP A 84 9.88 -4.48 2.28
CA TRP A 84 10.37 -3.89 1.05
C TRP A 84 11.30 -4.87 0.34
N LEU A 85 11.18 -4.94 -0.98
CA LEU A 85 11.99 -5.82 -1.81
C LEU A 85 12.66 -5.01 -2.90
N TYR A 86 13.93 -5.28 -3.12
CA TYR A 86 14.68 -4.71 -4.22
C TYR A 86 15.59 -5.77 -4.84
N GLU A 87 15.84 -5.63 -6.14
CA GLU A 87 16.73 -6.53 -6.87
C GLU A 87 18.18 -6.31 -6.42
N VAL A 88 18.93 -7.40 -6.23
CA VAL A 88 20.35 -7.30 -5.82
C VAL A 88 21.14 -6.53 -6.88
N GLY A 89 21.84 -5.48 -6.47
CA GLY A 89 22.58 -4.59 -7.36
C GLY A 89 21.76 -3.42 -7.92
N ALA A 90 20.49 -3.28 -7.54
CA ALA A 90 19.74 -2.06 -7.80
C ALA A 90 20.25 -0.90 -6.92
N GLU A 91 20.25 0.33 -7.45
CA GLU A 91 20.67 1.54 -6.73
C GLU A 91 19.78 1.90 -5.52
N LYS A 92 18.64 1.23 -5.34
CA LYS A 92 17.58 1.60 -4.39
C LYS A 92 17.62 0.78 -3.10
N GLU A 93 18.73 0.87 -2.38
CA GLU A 93 18.77 0.44 -0.97
C GLU A 93 18.28 1.60 -0.09
N ASP A 94 16.98 1.63 0.18
CA ASP A 94 16.41 2.63 1.10
C ASP A 94 15.62 1.94 2.21
N GLU A 95 16.25 1.86 3.38
CA GLU A 95 15.66 1.36 4.62
C GLU A 95 14.44 2.18 5.07
N THR A 96 14.32 3.44 4.63
CA THR A 96 13.24 4.35 5.02
C THR A 96 11.86 3.77 4.71
N PHE A 97 11.77 2.87 3.73
CA PHE A 97 10.52 2.18 3.39
C PHE A 97 10.02 1.21 4.47
N VAL A 98 10.86 0.76 5.39
CA VAL A 98 10.46 -0.20 6.44
C VAL A 98 10.73 0.31 7.85
N ASP A 99 11.58 1.33 8.01
CA ASP A 99 11.86 1.95 9.30
C ASP A 99 10.74 2.91 9.72
N VAL A 100 9.91 2.47 10.67
CA VAL A 100 8.80 3.25 11.23
C VAL A 100 9.25 4.57 11.89
N ASN A 101 10.52 4.72 12.28
CA ASN A 101 11.03 5.98 12.84
C ASN A 101 11.34 7.02 11.76
N LYS A 102 11.56 6.60 10.51
CA LYS A 102 11.87 7.49 9.38
C LYS A 102 10.63 7.82 8.55
N LEU A 103 9.56 7.05 8.69
CA LEU A 103 8.29 7.29 8.01
C LEU A 103 7.51 8.43 8.65
N ILE A 104 6.71 9.13 7.84
CA ILE A 104 5.78 10.17 8.29
C ILE A 104 4.38 9.55 8.39
N PRO A 105 3.91 9.22 9.60
CA PRO A 105 2.58 8.66 9.79
C PRO A 105 1.50 9.75 9.73
N LYS A 106 0.38 9.41 9.08
CA LYS A 106 -0.83 10.22 8.98
C LYS A 106 -2.06 9.33 9.14
N LEU A 107 -3.01 9.77 9.94
CA LEU A 107 -4.28 9.07 10.14
C LEU A 107 -5.42 9.94 9.61
N GLU A 108 -6.15 9.44 8.62
CA GLU A 108 -7.33 10.09 8.07
C GLU A 108 -8.58 9.42 8.65
N ILE A 109 -9.50 10.22 9.16
CA ILE A 109 -10.84 9.84 9.60
C ILE A 109 -11.78 10.32 8.50
N MET A 110 -12.68 9.47 8.02
CA MET A 110 -13.52 9.85 6.86
C MET A 110 -14.81 10.56 7.26
N GLU A 111 -15.41 10.22 8.41
CA GLU A 111 -16.63 10.88 8.87
C GLU A 111 -16.60 11.08 10.40
N PRO A 112 -16.47 12.32 10.89
CA PRO A 112 -16.16 13.54 10.12
C PRO A 112 -14.76 13.48 9.48
N GLU A 113 -14.59 14.15 8.32
CA GLU A 113 -13.30 14.22 7.64
C GLU A 113 -12.27 14.96 8.51
N GLU A 114 -11.27 14.24 8.98
CA GLU A 114 -10.20 14.80 9.79
C GLU A 114 -8.88 14.11 9.49
N THR A 115 -7.78 14.86 9.56
CA THR A 115 -6.44 14.33 9.35
C THR A 115 -5.58 14.63 10.56
N MET A 116 -4.98 13.58 11.10
CA MET A 116 -4.10 13.65 12.23
C MET A 116 -2.67 13.32 11.82
N THR A 117 -1.73 14.14 12.28
CA THR A 117 -0.30 14.00 12.03
C THR A 117 0.52 13.86 13.31
N LYS A 118 -0.06 14.23 14.46
CA LYS A 118 0.56 14.03 15.77
C LYS A 118 0.50 12.55 16.13
N SER A 119 1.66 11.92 16.18
CA SER A 119 1.81 10.50 16.40
C SER A 119 3.05 10.21 17.23
N GLU A 120 3.12 8.98 17.74
CA GLU A 120 4.23 8.47 18.54
C GLU A 120 4.54 7.03 18.11
N VAL A 121 5.81 6.74 17.81
CA VAL A 121 6.29 5.37 17.63
C VAL A 121 6.54 4.77 19.02
N LYS A 122 5.67 3.85 19.45
CA LYS A 122 5.79 3.16 20.75
C LYS A 122 6.84 2.07 20.75
N SER A 123 7.02 1.41 19.61
CA SER A 123 8.06 0.42 19.42
C SER A 123 8.44 0.35 17.96
N ALA A 124 9.70 0.01 17.70
CA ALA A 124 10.23 -0.26 16.39
C ALA A 124 10.99 -1.59 16.43
N LYS A 125 10.80 -2.42 15.42
CA LYS A 125 11.55 -3.66 15.23
C LYS A 125 12.84 -3.36 14.48
N GLU A 126 13.89 -4.12 14.78
CA GLU A 126 15.11 -4.07 13.98
C GLU A 126 14.82 -4.46 12.53
N ILE A 127 15.58 -3.89 11.59
CA ILE A 127 15.45 -4.22 10.18
C ILE A 127 16.13 -5.57 9.93
N GLU A 128 15.32 -6.59 9.70
CA GLU A 128 15.76 -7.90 9.29
C GLU A 128 15.98 -7.94 7.79
N ARG A 129 17.08 -8.56 7.36
CA ARG A 129 17.42 -8.75 5.96
C ARG A 129 17.43 -10.22 5.62
N SER A 130 16.79 -10.56 4.52
CA SER A 130 16.82 -11.90 3.96
C SER A 130 16.89 -11.85 2.44
N GLU A 131 17.18 -13.00 1.82
CA GLU A 131 17.20 -13.13 0.37
C GLU A 131 15.98 -13.89 -0.12
N LEU A 132 15.51 -13.50 -1.30
CA LEU A 132 14.42 -14.15 -1.98
C LEU A 132 14.75 -14.29 -3.46
N VAL A 133 14.38 -15.41 -4.06
CA VAL A 133 14.63 -15.68 -5.48
C VAL A 133 13.31 -15.70 -6.23
N GLY A 134 13.17 -14.80 -7.20
CA GLY A 134 12.12 -14.84 -8.21
C GLY A 134 12.51 -15.71 -9.40
N LYS A 135 11.54 -16.38 -10.02
CA LYS A 135 11.74 -17.22 -11.20
C LYS A 135 11.11 -16.59 -12.43
N VAL A 136 11.93 -15.96 -13.27
CA VAL A 136 11.48 -15.31 -14.50
C VAL A 136 11.90 -16.10 -15.73
N THR A 137 11.25 -15.84 -16.86
CA THR A 137 11.67 -16.40 -18.15
C THR A 137 12.33 -15.31 -18.97
N GLU A 138 13.57 -15.51 -19.37
CA GLU A 138 14.30 -14.61 -20.27
C GLU A 138 14.23 -15.16 -21.70
N THR A 139 14.02 -14.28 -22.67
CA THR A 139 14.10 -14.64 -24.08
C THR A 139 15.50 -14.33 -24.60
N ILE A 140 16.28 -15.37 -24.85
CA ILE A 140 17.59 -15.25 -25.50
C ILE A 140 17.42 -15.42 -27.00
N THR A 141 18.19 -14.65 -27.77
CA THR A 141 18.29 -14.82 -29.22
C THR A 141 19.66 -15.39 -29.55
N GLU A 142 19.67 -16.60 -30.09
CA GLU A 142 20.90 -17.30 -30.48
C GLU A 142 20.97 -17.39 -32.02
N GLN A 143 22.16 -17.25 -32.58
CA GLN A 143 22.40 -17.58 -33.98
C GLN A 143 22.64 -19.07 -34.10
N GLN A 144 21.79 -19.75 -34.87
CA GLN A 144 21.96 -21.16 -35.20
C GLN A 144 22.12 -21.31 -36.70
N GLN A 145 23.11 -22.13 -37.09
CA GLN A 145 23.26 -22.54 -38.48
C GLN A 145 22.23 -23.64 -38.79
N VAL A 146 21.38 -23.38 -39.77
CA VAL A 146 20.40 -24.36 -40.27
C VAL A 146 20.73 -24.64 -41.73
N CYS A 147 20.82 -25.92 -42.07
CA CYS A 147 21.10 -26.37 -43.43
C CYS A 147 19.86 -26.99 -44.07
N ASP A 148 19.76 -26.94 -45.40
CA ASP A 148 18.72 -27.66 -46.14
C ASP A 148 18.84 -29.18 -45.96
N GLY A 149 17.80 -29.94 -46.34
CA GLY A 149 17.75 -31.40 -46.15
C GLY A 149 18.87 -32.19 -46.86
N ASN A 150 19.59 -31.55 -47.79
CA ASN A 150 20.74 -32.13 -48.49
C ASN A 150 22.08 -31.66 -47.92
N GLY A 151 22.08 -30.78 -46.90
CA GLY A 151 23.26 -30.24 -46.24
C GLY A 151 24.13 -29.31 -47.10
N ARG A 152 23.65 -28.83 -48.25
CA ARG A 152 24.47 -28.07 -49.22
C ARG A 152 24.40 -26.56 -49.03
N ASN A 153 23.25 -26.05 -48.61
CA ASN A 153 23.08 -24.64 -48.29
C ASN A 153 22.77 -24.48 -46.81
N CYS A 154 23.58 -23.69 -46.12
CA CYS A 154 23.40 -23.39 -44.71
C CYS A 154 23.28 -21.88 -44.50
N TYR A 155 22.34 -21.48 -43.66
CA TYR A 155 22.06 -20.07 -43.35
C TYR A 155 22.07 -19.89 -41.83
N GLN A 156 22.52 -18.72 -41.37
CA GLN A 156 22.40 -18.34 -39.97
C GLN A 156 21.00 -17.78 -39.75
N VAL A 157 20.28 -18.36 -38.79
CA VAL A 157 18.97 -17.88 -38.37
C VAL A 157 19.01 -17.50 -36.90
N ASN A 158 18.30 -16.42 -36.56
CA ASN A 158 18.09 -16.05 -35.17
C ASN A 158 16.97 -16.91 -34.60
N ILE A 159 17.27 -17.70 -33.57
CA ILE A 159 16.29 -18.51 -32.85
C ILE A 159 16.10 -17.90 -31.47
N GLN A 160 14.84 -17.68 -31.11
CA GLN A 160 14.47 -17.26 -29.78
C GLN A 160 14.24 -18.49 -28.91
N ARG A 161 14.86 -18.51 -27.73
CA ARG A 161 14.64 -19.52 -26.70
C ARG A 161 14.23 -18.84 -25.41
N GLN A 162 13.24 -19.42 -24.75
CA GLN A 162 12.81 -19.02 -23.42
C GLN A 162 13.54 -19.87 -22.39
N ILE A 163 14.38 -19.23 -21.57
CA ILE A 163 15.14 -19.90 -20.53
C ILE A 163 14.68 -19.41 -19.14
N PRO A 164 14.44 -20.30 -18.18
CA PRO A 164 14.18 -19.88 -16.81
C PRO A 164 15.46 -19.27 -16.23
N LYS A 165 15.30 -18.15 -15.51
CA LYS A 165 16.39 -17.44 -14.85
C LYS A 165 15.97 -17.05 -13.44
N ASP A 166 16.88 -17.32 -12.51
CA ASP A 166 16.74 -16.89 -11.14
C ASP A 166 17.09 -15.40 -11.03
N LYS A 167 16.22 -14.65 -10.36
CA LYS A 167 16.35 -13.22 -10.14
C LYS A 167 16.43 -12.98 -8.63
N PRO A 168 17.61 -12.64 -8.07
CA PRO A 168 17.76 -12.46 -6.63
C PRO A 168 17.24 -11.11 -6.15
N PHE A 169 16.60 -11.12 -4.98
CA PHE A 169 16.08 -9.95 -4.29
C PHE A 169 16.57 -9.94 -2.86
N THR A 170 16.90 -8.74 -2.37
CA THR A 170 17.01 -8.49 -0.93
C THR A 170 15.64 -8.10 -0.41
N VAL A 171 15.25 -8.73 0.69
CA VAL A 171 14.02 -8.44 1.45
C VAL A 171 14.44 -7.73 2.72
N MET A 172 13.84 -6.58 2.98
CA MET A 172 13.91 -5.89 4.26
C MET A 172 12.57 -5.99 4.96
N ASP A 173 12.59 -6.51 6.17
CA ASP A 173 11.43 -6.66 7.05
C ASP A 173 11.64 -5.82 8.31
N SER A 174 10.63 -5.03 8.67
CA SER A 174 10.60 -4.30 9.93
C SER A 174 9.16 -3.98 10.29
N GLY A 175 8.94 -3.02 11.18
CA GLY A 175 7.63 -2.65 11.66
C GLY A 175 7.69 -2.10 13.07
N GLY A 176 6.54 -2.03 13.70
CA GLY A 176 6.44 -1.45 15.03
C GLY A 176 5.03 -1.03 15.37
N VAL A 177 4.89 -0.33 16.49
CA VAL A 177 3.60 0.18 16.95
C VAL A 177 3.62 1.69 16.84
N ILE A 178 2.64 2.24 16.11
CA ILE A 178 2.45 3.68 15.93
C ILE A 178 1.11 4.05 16.57
N CYS A 179 1.11 5.07 17.42
CA CYS A 179 -0.08 5.56 18.08
C CYS A 179 -0.37 7.01 17.73
N PHE A 180 -1.65 7.37 17.68
CA PHE A 180 -2.16 8.71 17.46
C PHE A 180 -3.00 9.13 18.66
N GLU A 181 -2.74 10.33 19.18
CA GLU A 181 -3.63 10.97 20.15
C GLU A 181 -4.72 11.67 19.36
N HIS A 182 -5.97 11.25 19.54
CA HIS A 182 -7.12 11.77 18.81
C HIS A 182 -8.12 12.54 19.66
N ASP A 183 -7.93 12.69 20.97
CA ASP A 183 -8.71 13.63 21.80
C ASP A 183 -10.24 13.64 21.52
N GLY A 184 -10.85 12.47 21.28
CA GLY A 184 -12.29 12.32 20.96
C GLY A 184 -12.71 12.61 19.50
N HIS A 185 -11.77 12.82 18.58
CA HIS A 185 -12.01 12.96 17.14
C HIS A 185 -12.47 11.63 16.51
N ILE A 186 -11.92 10.50 16.95
CA ILE A 186 -12.46 9.16 16.64
C ILE A 186 -13.58 8.85 17.61
N LYS A 187 -14.76 8.53 17.08
CA LYS A 187 -16.02 8.35 17.82
C LYS A 187 -16.68 7.02 17.48
N LYS A 188 -17.70 6.67 18.26
CA LYS A 188 -18.60 5.54 17.96
C LYS A 188 -19.31 5.66 16.60
N SER A 189 -19.44 6.88 16.08
CA SER A 189 -20.02 7.15 14.76
C SER A 189 -18.98 7.20 13.65
N THR A 190 -17.69 7.05 13.95
CA THR A 190 -16.65 7.06 12.92
C THR A 190 -16.85 5.86 12.01
N GLU A 191 -16.93 6.09 10.71
CA GLU A 191 -17.19 5.02 9.73
C GLU A 191 -15.91 4.36 9.22
N ALA A 192 -14.82 5.11 9.09
CA ALA A 192 -13.58 4.58 8.55
C ALA A 192 -12.36 5.38 9.00
N MET A 193 -11.23 4.68 9.01
CA MET A 193 -9.90 5.24 9.24
C MET A 193 -8.93 4.75 8.19
N ILE A 194 -7.99 5.61 7.80
CA ILE A 194 -6.93 5.29 6.86
C ILE A 194 -5.59 5.69 7.49
N LEU A 195 -4.73 4.72 7.75
CA LEU A 195 -3.34 4.95 8.12
C LEU A 195 -2.49 5.04 6.86
N THR A 196 -1.75 6.13 6.72
CA THR A 196 -0.75 6.33 5.68
C THR A 196 0.62 6.51 6.33
N LEU A 197 1.62 5.76 5.86
CA LEU A 197 3.02 5.92 6.24
C LEU A 197 3.81 6.35 5.02
N ALA A 198 4.20 7.62 4.94
CA ALA A 198 4.87 8.19 3.78
C ALA A 198 6.39 8.26 3.97
N VAL A 199 7.13 8.01 2.89
CA VAL A 199 8.58 8.27 2.83
C VAL A 199 8.81 9.78 2.58
N PRO A 200 9.54 10.50 3.46
CA PRO A 200 9.73 11.96 3.35
C PRO A 200 10.19 12.43 1.98
N GLU A 201 11.15 11.73 1.37
CA GLU A 201 11.77 12.10 0.09
C GLU A 201 10.89 11.80 -1.13
N HIS A 202 9.83 11.01 -0.96
CA HIS A 202 8.99 10.54 -2.05
C HIS A 202 7.53 11.03 -1.98
N GLN A 203 7.21 11.87 -0.99
CA GLN A 203 5.86 12.38 -0.75
C GLN A 203 4.83 11.21 -0.71
N ASP A 204 3.59 11.47 -1.14
CA ASP A 204 2.50 10.47 -1.11
C ASP A 204 2.70 9.32 -2.12
N LYS A 205 3.64 9.45 -3.07
CA LYS A 205 3.84 8.47 -4.16
C LYS A 205 4.41 7.14 -3.68
N ALA A 206 5.09 7.14 -2.54
CA ALA A 206 5.74 5.97 -1.98
C ALA A 206 5.30 5.82 -0.51
N SER A 207 4.02 5.51 -0.33
CA SER A 207 3.38 5.35 0.97
C SER A 207 2.82 3.94 1.16
N HIS A 208 2.87 3.48 2.41
CA HIS A 208 2.06 2.34 2.85
C HIS A 208 0.70 2.88 3.27
N ARG A 209 -0.38 2.23 2.81
CA ARG A 209 -1.73 2.71 3.08
C ARG A 209 -2.63 1.56 3.51
N PHE A 210 -3.19 1.69 4.71
CA PHE A 210 -4.03 0.68 5.35
C PHE A 210 -5.35 1.32 5.75
N ALA A 211 -6.47 0.61 5.57
CA ALA A 211 -7.79 1.17 5.83
C ALA A 211 -8.64 0.19 6.65
N TRP A 212 -9.41 0.77 7.57
CA TRP A 212 -10.40 0.06 8.38
C TRP A 212 -11.74 0.75 8.20
N LYS A 213 -12.79 -0.05 8.04
CA LYS A 213 -14.17 0.41 8.04
C LYS A 213 -14.86 -0.18 9.27
N PHE A 214 -15.52 0.68 10.02
CA PHE A 214 -16.22 0.31 11.23
C PHE A 214 -17.67 -0.03 10.91
N ASP A 215 -18.09 -1.19 11.41
CA ASP A 215 -19.49 -1.52 11.60
C ASP A 215 -19.94 -0.88 12.92
N ASN A 216 -20.91 0.03 12.82
CA ASN A 216 -21.41 0.84 13.93
C ASN A 216 -22.77 0.33 14.43
N GLU A 217 -23.25 -0.81 13.93
CA GLU A 217 -24.49 -1.47 14.37
C GLU A 217 -24.34 -2.29 15.66
#